data_AF-A0A2N5GI80-F1
#
_entry.id   AF-A0A2N5GI80-F1
#
_cell.length_a   1.000
_cell.length_b   1.000
_cell.length_c   1.000
_cell.angle_alpha   90.00
_cell.angle_beta   90.00
_cell.angle_gamma   90.00
#
_symmetry.space_group_name_H-M   'P 1'
#
loop_
_entity.id
_entity.type
_entity.pdbx_description
1 polymer ?
#
loop_
_entity_poly.entity_id
_entity_poly.type
_entity_poly.pdbx_seq_one_letter_code
_entity_poly.pdbx_strand_id
1 'polypeptide(L)'
;MIQGDEQIQGLVAYERKEGWIHIHLVESAPWNIKGKVFLGVGPHLFAIACQKSFELGFEGYVTFIAKTKLLEHYQRTMNAGLLNPRTRQMILDTEAAEKLVATYF
;
A
#
# COMPACT_ATOMS: atom_id res chain seq x y z
N MET A 1 -12.09 3.84 -4.53
CA MET A 1 -13.45 3.74 -3.93
C MET A 1 -14.46 3.62 -5.06
N ILE A 2 -15.48 2.77 -4.93
CA ILE A 2 -16.51 2.62 -5.96
C ILE A 2 -17.54 3.72 -5.72
N GLN A 3 -17.77 4.57 -6.71
CA GLN A 3 -18.70 5.68 -6.58
C GLN A 3 -20.14 5.14 -6.47
N GLY A 4 -20.83 5.48 -5.38
CA GLY A 4 -22.20 5.04 -5.11
C GLY A 4 -22.34 3.70 -4.39
N ASP A 5 -21.23 3.09 -3.97
CA ASP A 5 -21.21 1.88 -3.14
C ASP A 5 -20.56 2.18 -1.78
N GLU A 6 -21.35 2.05 -0.71
CA GLU A 6 -20.91 2.27 0.67
C GLU A 6 -20.25 1.04 1.30
N GLN A 7 -20.15 -0.06 0.54
CA GLN A 7 -19.54 -1.28 1.04
C GLN A 7 -18.02 -1.10 1.26
N ILE A 8 -17.58 -1.36 2.49
CA ILE A 8 -16.17 -1.31 2.85
C ILE A 8 -15.41 -2.42 2.10
N GLN A 9 -14.48 -2.00 1.26
CA GLN A 9 -13.64 -2.88 0.42
C GLN A 9 -12.35 -3.30 1.12
N GLY A 10 -11.88 -2.53 2.09
CA GLY A 10 -10.66 -2.80 2.84
C GLY A 10 -10.32 -1.65 3.79
N LEU A 11 -9.21 -1.81 4.50
CA LEU A 11 -8.73 -0.88 5.51
C LEU A 11 -7.21 -0.75 5.43
N VAL A 12 -6.74 0.48 5.58
CA VAL A 12 -5.32 0.81 5.79
C VAL A 12 -5.16 1.57 7.10
N ALA A 13 -4.26 1.11 7.95
CA ALA A 13 -3.83 1.81 9.16
C ALA A 13 -2.37 2.23 9.00
N TYR A 14 -2.10 3.52 9.14
CA TYR A 14 -0.77 4.08 8.96
C TYR A 14 -0.46 5.15 10.00
N GLU A 15 0.82 5.45 10.14
CA GLU A 15 1.37 6.46 11.04
C GLU A 15 2.28 7.41 10.25
N ARG A 16 2.21 8.70 10.57
CA ARG A 16 3.16 9.69 10.07
C ARG A 16 4.49 9.55 10.83
N LYS A 17 5.58 9.33 10.10
CA LYS A 17 6.95 9.43 10.60
C LYS A 17 7.62 10.70 10.06
N GLU A 18 8.88 10.91 10.40
CA GLU A 18 9.65 12.08 9.97
C GLU A 18 10.09 11.92 8.50
N GLY A 19 9.26 12.39 7.56
CA GLY A 19 9.58 12.36 6.14
C GLY A 19 9.06 11.13 5.39
N TRP A 20 8.23 10.29 6.01
CA TRP A 20 7.54 9.19 5.34
C TRP A 20 6.28 8.74 6.10
N ILE A 21 5.48 7.89 5.47
CA ILE A 21 4.37 7.19 6.12
C ILE A 21 4.75 5.74 6.42
N HIS A 22 4.48 5.26 7.63
CA HIS A 22 4.62 3.85 7.99
C HIS A 22 3.25 3.17 8.07
N ILE A 23 3.05 2.11 7.28
CA ILE A 23 1.83 1.31 7.30
C ILE A 23 1.98 0.20 8.35
N HIS A 24 1.03 0.17 9.29
CA HIS A 24 0.89 -0.87 10.30
C HIS A 24 0.03 -2.04 9.78
N LEU A 25 -1.00 -1.75 8.99
CA LEU A 25 -1.96 -2.75 8.53
C LEU A 25 -2.55 -2.39 7.17
N VAL A 26 -2.64 -3.37 6.28
CA VAL A 26 -3.43 -3.33 5.03
C VAL A 26 -4.22 -4.63 4.96
N GLU A 27 -5.54 -4.51 4.98
CA GLU A 27 -6.43 -5.68 4.92
C GLU A 27 -7.53 -5.44 3.87
N SER A 28 -7.75 -6.43 3.02
CA SER A 28 -8.93 -6.46 2.14
C SER A 28 -10.13 -6.97 2.93
N ALA A 29 -11.33 -6.53 2.56
CA ALA A 29 -12.54 -6.99 3.24
C ALA A 29 -12.69 -8.51 3.14
N PRO A 30 -13.12 -9.21 4.21
CA PRO A 30 -13.11 -10.68 4.27
C PRO A 30 -13.85 -11.37 3.13
N TRP A 31 -14.94 -10.76 2.67
CA TRP A 31 -15.78 -11.25 1.58
C TRP A 31 -15.09 -11.14 0.21
N ASN A 32 -14.01 -10.35 0.09
CA ASN A 32 -13.24 -10.16 -1.14
C ASN A 32 -11.86 -10.87 -1.10
N ILE A 33 -11.66 -11.83 -0.18
CA ILE A 33 -10.41 -12.61 -0.08
C ILE A 33 -10.47 -13.91 -0.91
N LYS A 34 -11.62 -14.60 -0.91
CA LYS A 34 -11.87 -15.84 -1.66
C LYS A 34 -12.92 -15.56 -2.74
N GLY A 35 -12.63 -15.90 -4.00
CA GLY A 35 -13.52 -15.56 -5.11
C GLY A 35 -13.57 -14.05 -5.36
N LYS A 36 -12.39 -13.42 -5.45
CA LYS A 36 -12.19 -11.97 -5.56
C LYS A 36 -13.17 -11.35 -6.57
N VAL A 37 -14.09 -10.54 -6.07
CA VAL A 37 -15.01 -9.73 -6.87
C VAL A 37 -14.27 -8.48 -7.36
N PHE A 38 -13.41 -7.92 -6.50
CA PHE A 38 -12.61 -6.74 -6.82
C PHE A 38 -11.12 -7.05 -6.77
N LEU A 39 -10.46 -6.96 -7.93
CA LEU A 39 -9.01 -7.02 -8.05
C LEU A 39 -8.40 -5.66 -7.68
N GLY A 40 -7.17 -5.66 -7.15
CA GLY A 40 -6.43 -4.42 -6.88
C GLY A 40 -6.71 -3.72 -5.55
N VAL A 41 -7.59 -4.24 -4.68
CA VAL A 41 -7.89 -3.61 -3.37
C VAL A 41 -6.63 -3.38 -2.53
N GLY A 42 -5.75 -4.38 -2.41
CA GLY A 42 -4.49 -4.24 -1.67
C GLY A 42 -3.62 -3.11 -2.20
N PRO A 43 -3.18 -3.16 -3.48
CA PRO A 43 -2.38 -2.08 -4.08
C PRO A 43 -3.05 -0.69 -4.02
N HIS A 44 -4.38 -0.60 -4.15
CA HIS A 44 -5.11 0.66 -4.00
C HIS A 44 -4.97 1.23 -2.58
N LEU A 45 -4.99 0.39 -1.54
CA LEU A 45 -4.77 0.83 -0.16
C LEU A 45 -3.34 1.35 0.06
N PHE A 46 -2.34 0.77 -0.61
CA PHE A 46 -0.99 1.34 -0.63
C PHE A 46 -0.94 2.67 -1.38
N ALA A 47 -1.65 2.80 -2.51
CA ALA A 47 -1.73 4.05 -3.26
C ALA A 47 -2.34 5.20 -2.42
N ILE A 48 -3.33 4.92 -1.57
CA ILE A 48 -3.88 5.91 -0.61
C ILE A 48 -2.78 6.40 0.33
N ALA A 49 -1.95 5.52 0.88
CA ALA A 49 -0.85 5.91 1.74
C ALA A 49 0.23 6.71 0.98
N CYS A 50 0.56 6.32 -0.25
CA CYS A 50 1.48 7.07 -1.11
C CYS A 50 0.96 8.48 -1.41
N GLN A 51 -0.32 8.61 -1.78
CA GLN A 51 -0.97 9.90 -2.01
C GLN A 51 -0.90 10.78 -0.75
N LYS A 52 -1.22 10.23 0.41
CA LYS A 52 -1.10 10.96 1.68
C LYS A 52 0.35 11.37 1.97
N SER A 53 1.33 10.56 1.59
CA SER A 53 2.74 10.90 1.72
C SER A 53 3.13 12.09 0.82
N PHE A 54 2.66 12.11 -0.42
CA PHE A 54 2.82 13.27 -1.32
C PHE A 54 2.16 14.55 -0.78
N GLU A 55 0.92 14.46 -0.29
CA GLU A 55 0.21 15.61 0.30
C GLU A 55 0.95 16.21 1.51
N LEU A 56 1.70 15.38 2.25
CA LEU A 56 2.52 15.80 3.39
C LEU A 56 3.90 16.33 2.99
N GLY A 57 4.26 16.31 1.70
CA GLY A 57 5.57 16.73 1.20
C GLY A 57 6.68 15.71 1.42
N PHE A 58 6.34 14.43 1.59
CA PHE A 58 7.28 13.34 1.85
C PHE A 58 7.66 12.55 0.59
N GLU A 59 7.46 13.14 -0.59
CA GLU A 59 7.86 12.55 -1.88
C GLU A 59 7.30 11.14 -2.15
N GLY A 60 6.16 10.80 -1.52
CA GLY A 60 5.48 9.53 -1.73
C GLY A 60 6.03 8.37 -0.89
N TYR A 61 7.06 8.59 -0.07
CA TYR A 61 7.72 7.53 0.68
C TYR A 61 6.79 6.82 1.66
N VAL A 62 6.76 5.48 1.55
CA VAL A 62 5.97 4.60 2.43
C VAL A 62 6.81 3.40 2.85
N THR A 63 6.72 3.01 4.11
CA THR A 63 7.34 1.77 4.62
C THR A 63 6.32 0.85 5.28
N PHE A 64 6.58 -0.45 5.28
CA PHE A 64 5.72 -1.45 5.90
C PHE A 64 6.49 -2.74 6.19
N ILE A 65 5.94 -3.61 7.05
CA ILE A 65 6.51 -4.93 7.33
C ILE A 65 5.73 -5.98 6.54
N ALA A 66 6.42 -6.70 5.65
CA ALA A 66 5.79 -7.76 4.86
C ALA A 66 5.80 -9.11 5.59
N LYS A 67 4.72 -9.88 5.42
CA LYS A 67 4.72 -11.31 5.70
C LYS A 67 5.67 -11.99 4.69
N THR A 68 6.42 -13.00 5.11
CA THR A 68 7.48 -13.63 4.28
C THR A 68 6.99 -14.07 2.89
N LYS A 69 5.78 -14.64 2.81
CA LYS A 69 5.17 -15.10 1.55
C LYS A 69 4.74 -13.96 0.59
N LEU A 70 4.78 -12.70 1.04
CA LEU A 70 4.32 -11.54 0.29
C LEU A 70 5.46 -10.63 -0.20
N LEU A 71 6.70 -10.90 0.19
CA LEU A 71 7.86 -10.10 -0.25
C LEU A 71 7.96 -10.04 -1.77
N GLU A 72 8.06 -11.21 -2.42
CA GLU A 72 8.13 -11.30 -3.88
C GLU A 72 6.88 -10.77 -4.57
N HIS A 73 5.71 -10.92 -3.93
CA HIS A 73 4.48 -10.37 -4.46
C HIS A 73 4.59 -8.85 -4.57
N TYR A 74 4.93 -8.17 -3.47
CA TYR A 74 5.03 -6.71 -3.44
C TYR A 74 6.18 -6.15 -4.28
N GLN A 75 7.30 -6.87 -4.37
CA GLN A 75 8.37 -6.52 -5.31
C GLN A 75 7.86 -6.51 -6.76
N ARG A 76 7.14 -7.55 -7.18
CA ARG A 76 6.66 -7.65 -8.56
C ARG A 76 5.45 -6.76 -8.87
N THR A 77 4.53 -6.60 -7.92
CA THR A 77 3.26 -5.89 -8.18
C THR A 77 3.32 -4.41 -7.91
N MET A 78 4.21 -3.95 -7.02
CA MET A 78 4.28 -2.55 -6.60
C MET A 78 5.68 -1.96 -6.69
N ASN A 79 6.66 -2.69 -7.26
CA ASN A 79 8.06 -2.29 -7.29
C ASN A 79 8.63 -1.96 -5.89
N ALA A 80 8.13 -2.65 -4.85
CA ALA A 80 8.55 -2.38 -3.49
C ALA A 80 9.99 -2.86 -3.23
N GLY A 81 10.84 -1.99 -2.70
CA GLY A 81 12.20 -2.32 -2.28
C GLY A 81 12.24 -3.04 -0.92
N LEU A 82 13.27 -3.87 -0.70
CA LEU A 82 13.54 -4.48 0.61
C LEU A 82 14.59 -3.65 1.35
N LEU A 83 14.19 -2.93 2.39
CA LEU A 83 15.07 -2.06 3.18
C LEU A 83 15.85 -2.85 4.24
N ASN A 84 15.17 -3.78 4.92
CA ASN A 84 15.80 -4.61 5.95
C ASN A 84 15.30 -6.06 5.87
N PRO A 85 16.13 -7.02 5.41
CA PRO A 85 15.75 -8.43 5.30
C PRO A 85 15.42 -9.11 6.63
N ARG A 86 16.05 -8.68 7.74
CA ARG A 86 15.84 -9.30 9.06
C ARG A 86 14.46 -8.98 9.62
N THR A 87 14.01 -7.74 9.46
CA THR A 87 12.66 -7.32 9.89
C THR A 87 11.61 -7.53 8.80
N ARG A 88 12.03 -7.74 7.55
CA ARG A 88 11.19 -7.76 6.33
C ARG A 88 10.52 -6.40 6.09
N GLN A 89 11.23 -5.33 6.45
CA GLN A 89 10.80 -3.98 6.20
C GLN A 89 10.98 -3.66 4.72
N MET A 90 9.87 -3.30 4.07
CA MET A 90 9.82 -2.89 2.69
C MET A 90 9.60 -1.38 2.58
N ILE A 91 9.93 -0.84 1.41
CA ILE A 91 9.78 0.57 1.06
C ILE A 91 9.15 0.72 -0.32
N LEU A 92 8.27 1.70 -0.46
CA LEU A 92 7.88 2.29 -1.74
C LEU A 92 8.58 3.64 -1.81
N ASP A 93 9.50 3.76 -2.76
CA ASP A 93 10.15 5.03 -3.09
C ASP A 93 9.27 5.90 -3.99
N THR A 94 9.75 7.08 -4.34
CA THR A 94 9.01 8.04 -5.16
C THR A 94 8.53 7.44 -6.48
N GLU A 95 9.38 6.69 -7.21
CA GLU A 95 9.00 6.10 -8.49
C GLU A 95 7.87 5.06 -8.32
N ALA A 96 7.98 4.18 -7.32
CA ALA A 96 6.94 3.21 -7.02
C ALA A 96 5.64 3.90 -6.57
N ALA A 97 5.74 4.93 -5.76
CA ALA A 97 4.61 5.71 -5.25
C ALA A 97 3.88 6.46 -6.36
N GLU A 98 4.60 7.13 -7.26
CA GLU A 98 4.04 7.83 -8.42
C GLU A 98 3.25 6.86 -9.32
N LYS A 99 3.83 5.70 -9.62
CA LYS A 99 3.15 4.65 -10.42
C LYS A 99 1.87 4.18 -9.78
N LEU A 100 1.89 3.93 -8.47
CA LEU A 100 0.70 3.51 -7.72
C LEU A 100 -0.37 4.59 -7.73
N VAL A 101 0.00 5.84 -7.42
CA VAL A 101 -0.97 6.95 -7.39
C VAL A 101 -1.59 7.16 -8.77
N ALA A 102 -0.78 7.25 -9.83
CA ALA A 102 -1.26 7.43 -11.20
C ALA A 102 -2.14 6.28 -11.73
N THR A 103 -2.02 5.07 -11.15
CA THR A 103 -2.85 3.92 -11.53
C THR A 103 -4.24 3.97 -10.88
N TYR A 104 -4.37 4.62 -9.73
CA TYR A 104 -5.55 4.49 -8.86
C TYR A 104 -6.30 5.81 -8.60
N PHE A 105 -5.76 6.95 -9.01
CA PHE A 105 -6.32 8.30 -8.88
C PHE A 105 -6.14 9.09 -10.18
#